data_AF-A0A959CNB0-F1
#
_entry.id   AF-A0A959CNB0-F1
#
_cell.length_a   1.000
_cell.length_b   1.000
_cell.length_c   1.000
_cell.angle_alpha   90.00
_cell.angle_beta   90.00
_cell.angle_gamma   90.00
#
_symmetry.space_group_name_H-M   'P 1'
#
loop_
_entity.id
_entity.type
_entity.pdbx_description
1 polymer ?
#
loop_
_entity_poly.entity_id
_entity_poly.type
_entity_poly.pdbx_seq_one_letter_code
_entity_poly.pdbx_strand_id
1 'polypeptide(L)'
;MNALQLIFSRLRYFAPAWVFASLNILVGTWVLYIPYVKQKLGLDDGQVGIALFCFALGTLSMIPASSAIIGRAGLGRATLAGIVVLSMAFLLPLSVGSYPLLCAALYVCGL
;
A
#
# COMPACT_ATOMS: atom_id res chain seq x y z
N MET A 1 -10.13 -20.38 23.22
CA MET A 1 -9.29 -19.23 22.78
C MET A 1 -7.96 -19.71 22.19
N ASN A 2 -7.97 -20.64 21.23
CA ASN A 2 -6.73 -21.29 20.73
C ASN A 2 -6.16 -20.65 19.45
N ALA A 3 -6.90 -19.75 18.80
CA ALA A 3 -6.51 -19.14 17.53
C ALA A 3 -5.28 -18.22 17.66
N LEU A 4 -5.20 -17.42 18.73
CA LEU A 4 -4.05 -16.55 18.99
C LEU A 4 -2.76 -17.36 19.23
N GLN A 5 -2.83 -18.42 20.04
CA GLN A 5 -1.69 -19.31 20.26
C GLN A 5 -1.24 -20.01 18.98
N LEU A 6 -2.16 -20.37 18.08
CA LEU A 6 -1.85 -20.95 16.78
C LEU A 6 -1.13 -19.98 15.84
N ILE A 7 -1.49 -18.69 15.86
CA ILE A 7 -0.82 -17.66 15.06
C ILE A 7 0.64 -17.48 15.50
N PHE A 8 0.89 -17.38 16.82
CA PHE A 8 2.25 -17.17 17.34
C PHE A 8 3.11 -18.45 17.33
N SER A 9 2.51 -19.64 17.43
CA SER A 9 3.26 -20.91 17.50
C SER A 9 3.61 -21.52 16.14
N ARG A 10 2.92 -21.13 15.05
CA ARG A 10 3.10 -21.74 13.73
C ARG A 10 3.37 -20.66 12.67
N LEU A 11 4.57 -20.70 12.09
CA LEU A 11 5.01 -19.81 10.99
C LEU A 11 4.02 -19.75 9.81
N ARG A 12 3.30 -20.84 9.53
CA ARG A 12 2.29 -20.90 8.47
C ARG A 12 1.13 -19.93 8.66
N TYR A 13 0.72 -19.67 9.90
CA TYR A 13 -0.35 -18.71 10.22
C TYR A 13 0.21 -17.32 10.56
N PHE A 14 1.43 -17.28 11.09
CA PHE A 14 2.13 -16.03 11.34
C PHE A 14 2.41 -15.25 10.05
N ALA A 15 2.85 -15.91 8.97
CA ALA A 15 3.24 -15.21 7.75
C ALA A 15 2.09 -14.37 7.14
N PRO A 16 0.89 -14.90 6.88
CA PRO A 16 -0.24 -14.09 6.42
C PRO A 16 -0.66 -13.01 7.43
N ALA A 17 -0.66 -13.34 8.72
CA ALA A 17 -0.99 -12.36 9.78
C ALA A 17 -0.02 -11.17 9.77
N TRP A 18 1.28 -11.43 9.58
CA TRP A 18 2.32 -10.42 9.49
C TRP A 18 2.18 -9.57 8.23
N VAL A 19 1.82 -10.18 7.09
CA VAL A 19 1.51 -9.45 5.86
C VAL A 19 0.38 -8.45 6.08
N PHE A 20 -0.75 -8.90 6.63
CA PHE A 20 -1.89 -8.03 6.91
C PHE A 20 -1.57 -6.97 7.94
N ALA A 21 -0.80 -7.30 8.99
CA ALA A 21 -0.35 -6.32 9.98
C ALA A 21 0.52 -5.24 9.33
N SER A 22 1.49 -5.62 8.50
CA SER A 22 2.38 -4.68 7.80
C SER A 22 1.59 -3.74 6.88
N LEU A 23 0.64 -4.27 6.11
CA LEU A 23 -0.24 -3.48 5.26
C LEU A 23 -1.06 -2.46 6.06
N ASN A 24 -1.64 -2.89 7.19
CA ASN A 24 -2.43 -2.01 8.05
C ASN A 24 -1.57 -0.93 8.72
N ILE A 25 -0.37 -1.26 9.19
CA ILE A 25 0.56 -0.29 9.79
C ILE A 25 0.92 0.78 8.75
N LEU A 26 1.25 0.35 7.53
CA LEU A 26 1.68 1.24 6.46
C LEU A 26 0.54 2.14 5.95
N VAL A 27 -0.64 1.57 5.67
CA VAL A 27 -1.82 2.35 5.25
C VAL A 27 -2.32 3.25 6.39
N GLY A 28 -2.31 2.76 7.64
CA GLY A 28 -2.66 3.56 8.80
C GLY A 28 -1.73 4.76 8.98
N THR A 29 -0.42 4.56 8.77
CA THR A 29 0.56 5.65 8.79
C THR A 29 0.27 6.66 7.68
N TRP A 30 -0.03 6.20 6.46
CA TRP A 30 -0.39 7.10 5.36
C TRP A 30 -1.52 8.07 5.72
N VAL A 31 -2.61 7.53 6.26
CA VAL A 31 -3.82 8.30 6.57
C VAL A 31 -3.51 9.44 7.54
N LEU A 32 -2.62 9.19 8.51
CA LEU A 32 -2.15 10.22 9.46
C LEU A 32 -1.31 11.31 8.78
N TYR A 33 -0.61 10.99 7.69
CA TYR A 33 0.22 11.94 6.92
C TYR A 33 -0.53 12.72 5.85
N ILE A 34 -1.75 12.31 5.45
CA ILE A 34 -2.59 13.05 4.50
C ILE A 34 -2.71 14.55 4.85
N PRO A 35 -3.07 14.96 6.08
CA PRO A 35 -3.16 16.38 6.43
C PRO A 35 -1.82 17.11 6.34
N TYR A 36 -0.71 16.44 6.67
CA TYR A 36 0.64 17.01 6.54
C TYR A 36 0.99 17.27 5.07
N VAL A 37 0.73 16.30 4.18
CA VAL A 37 0.96 16.45 2.73
C VAL A 37 0.06 17.54 2.14
N LYS A 38 -1.21 17.59 2.57
CA LYS A 38 -2.17 18.64 2.18
C LYS A 38 -1.62 20.03 2.53
N GLN A 39 -1.15 20.24 3.76
CA GLN A 39 -0.60 21.53 4.20
C GLN A 39 0.71 21.87 3.48
N LYS A 40 1.62 20.90 3.33
CA LYS A 40 2.93 21.08 2.68
C LYS A 40 2.80 21.55 1.22
N LEU A 41 1.79 21.07 0.51
CA LEU A 41 1.54 21.38 -0.90
C LEU A 41 0.46 22.45 -1.11
N GLY A 42 -0.18 22.94 -0.04
CA GLY A 42 -1.29 23.90 -0.13
C GLY A 42 -2.50 23.38 -0.89
N LEU A 43 -2.81 22.09 -0.76
CA LEU A 43 -3.84 21.42 -1.55
C LEU A 43 -5.26 21.66 -0.98
N ASP A 44 -6.22 21.75 -1.89
CA ASP A 44 -7.64 21.76 -1.56
C ASP A 44 -8.16 20.34 -1.27
N ASP A 45 -9.30 20.22 -0.58
CA ASP A 45 -9.93 18.93 -0.27
C ASP A 45 -10.28 18.13 -1.54
N GLY A 46 -10.70 18.80 -2.61
CA GLY A 46 -10.97 18.15 -3.90
C GLY A 46 -9.71 17.54 -4.53
N GLN A 47 -8.56 18.21 -4.40
CA GLN A 47 -7.29 17.74 -4.93
C GLN A 47 -6.78 16.50 -4.17
N VAL A 48 -6.93 16.49 -2.84
CA VAL A 48 -6.61 15.30 -2.04
C VAL A 48 -7.51 14.12 -2.45
N GLY A 49 -8.80 14.36 -2.67
CA GLY A 49 -9.74 13.34 -3.15
C GLY A 49 -9.30 12.73 -4.49
N ILE A 50 -8.90 13.57 -5.46
CA ILE A 50 -8.38 13.09 -6.76
C ILE A 50 -7.08 12.31 -6.59
N ALA A 51 -6.18 12.77 -5.71
CA ALA A 51 -4.92 12.06 -5.44
C ALA A 51 -5.17 10.66 -4.85
N LEU A 52 -6.13 10.53 -3.93
CA LEU A 52 -6.57 9.24 -3.38
C LEU A 52 -7.31 8.39 -4.43
N PHE A 53 -8.02 9.01 -5.36
CA PHE A 53 -8.62 8.31 -6.49
C PHE A 53 -7.55 7.70 -7.41
N CYS A 54 -6.43 8.39 -7.65
CA CYS A 54 -5.29 7.81 -8.36
C CYS A 54 -4.72 6.58 -7.65
N PHE A 55 -4.64 6.58 -6.32
CA PHE A 55 -4.25 5.40 -5.53
C PHE A 55 -5.21 4.23 -5.78
N ALA A 56 -6.53 4.47 -5.69
CA ALA A 56 -7.53 3.44 -5.96
C ALA A 56 -7.49 2.91 -7.41
N LEU A 57 -7.25 3.78 -8.39
CA LEU A 57 -7.06 3.39 -9.80
C LEU A 57 -5.85 2.48 -10.01
N GLY A 58 -4.74 2.75 -9.31
CA GLY A 58 -3.56 1.87 -9.32
C GLY A 58 -3.93 0.46 -8.85
N THR A 59 -4.63 0.37 -7.71
CA THR A 59 -5.07 -0.91 -7.15
C THR A 59 -6.04 -1.65 -8.07
N LEU A 60 -7.01 -0.95 -8.65
CA LEU A 60 -7.93 -1.53 -9.63
C LEU A 60 -7.19 -2.06 -10.87
N SER A 61 -6.14 -1.37 -11.31
CA SER A 61 -5.31 -1.79 -12.45
C SER A 61 -4.52 -3.07 -12.12
N MET A 62 -4.06 -3.22 -10.87
CA MET A 62 -3.29 -4.39 -10.48
C MET A 62 -4.13 -5.62 -10.14
N ILE A 63 -5.42 -5.48 -9.79
CA ILE A 63 -6.32 -6.63 -9.53
C ILE A 63 -6.27 -7.68 -10.67
N PRO A 64 -6.50 -7.36 -11.96
CA PRO A 64 -6.42 -8.36 -13.02
C PRO A 64 -5.00 -8.90 -13.21
N ALA A 65 -3.98 -8.04 -13.12
CA ALA A 65 -2.57 -8.42 -13.25
C ALA A 65 -2.11 -9.37 -12.12
N SER A 66 -2.69 -9.23 -10.92
CA SER A 66 -2.35 -10.05 -9.75
C SER A 66 -2.55 -11.54 -10.02
N SER A 67 -3.60 -11.92 -10.75
CA SER A 67 -3.88 -13.30 -11.10
C SER A 67 -2.78 -13.92 -11.99
N ALA A 68 -2.28 -13.14 -12.96
CA ALA A 68 -1.19 -13.55 -13.84
C ALA A 68 0.15 -13.61 -13.11
N ILE A 69 0.42 -12.66 -12.20
CA ILE A 69 1.65 -12.61 -11.40
C ILE A 69 1.69 -13.81 -10.44
N ILE A 70 0.59 -14.08 -9.73
CA ILE A 70 0.48 -15.20 -8.80
C ILE A 70 0.63 -16.54 -9.54
N GLY A 71 0.04 -16.67 -10.73
CA GLY A 71 0.14 -17.87 -11.56
C GLY A 71 1.57 -18.18 -12.01
N ARG A 72 2.44 -17.16 -12.18
CA ARG A 72 3.84 -17.33 -12.62
C ARG A 72 4.84 -17.41 -11.47
N ALA A 73 4.70 -16.56 -10.44
CA ALA A 73 5.68 -16.41 -9.37
C ALA A 73 5.35 -17.22 -8.10
N GLY A 74 4.11 -17.70 -7.98
CA GLY A 74 3.59 -18.34 -6.77
C GLY A 74 3.17 -17.32 -5.71
N LEU A 75 2.12 -17.66 -4.94
CA LEU A 75 1.45 -16.76 -4.00
C LEU A 75 2.43 -16.15 -2.98
N GLY A 76 3.26 -16.97 -2.32
CA GLY A 76 4.14 -16.49 -1.25
C GLY A 76 5.22 -15.50 -1.72
N ARG A 77 5.85 -15.74 -2.88
CA ARG A 77 6.87 -14.84 -3.44
C ARG A 77 6.25 -13.55 -3.96
N ALA A 78 5.10 -13.65 -4.62
CA ALA A 78 4.35 -12.49 -5.11
C ALA A 78 3.96 -11.55 -3.95
N THR A 79 3.45 -12.10 -2.85
CA THR A 79 3.08 -11.30 -1.66
C THR A 79 4.29 -10.64 -1.01
N LEU A 80 5.41 -11.35 -0.83
CA LEU A 80 6.64 -10.76 -0.28
C LEU A 80 7.17 -9.62 -1.16
N ALA A 81 7.25 -9.85 -2.48
CA ALA A 81 7.67 -8.82 -3.43
C ALA A 81 6.73 -7.60 -3.38
N GLY A 82 5.41 -7.82 -3.35
CA GLY A 82 4.42 -6.74 -3.26
C GLY A 82 4.59 -5.87 -2.02
N ILE A 83 4.81 -6.46 -0.84
CA ILE A 83 5.02 -5.69 0.40
C ILE A 83 6.32 -4.87 0.33
N VAL A 84 7.39 -5.45 -0.19
CA VAL A 84 8.68 -4.77 -0.34
C VAL A 84 8.56 -3.59 -1.32
N VAL A 85 7.92 -3.81 -2.47
CA VAL A 85 7.65 -2.76 -3.46
C VAL A 85 6.76 -1.66 -2.88
N LEU A 86 5.68 -2.02 -2.20
CA LEU A 86 4.78 -1.08 -1.54
C LEU A 86 5.51 -0.24 -0.48
N SER A 87 6.36 -0.87 0.33
CA SER A 87 7.16 -0.18 1.36
C SER A 87 8.12 0.83 0.75
N MET A 88 8.75 0.50 -0.39
CA MET A 88 9.60 1.46 -1.12
C MET A 88 8.76 2.56 -1.78
N ALA A 89 7.63 2.21 -2.38
CA ALA A 89 6.75 3.16 -3.05
C ALA A 89 6.24 4.22 -2.07
N PHE A 90 5.98 3.84 -0.82
CA PHE A 90 5.51 4.76 0.23
C PHE A 90 6.48 5.88 0.61
N LEU A 91 7.74 5.80 0.20
CA LEU A 91 8.70 6.90 0.34
C LEU A 91 8.45 8.01 -0.70
N LEU A 92 7.83 7.69 -1.84
CA LEU A 92 7.59 8.63 -2.93
C LEU A 92 6.61 9.76 -2.54
N PRO A 93 5.41 9.50 -1.98
CA PRO A 93 4.45 10.55 -1.63
C PRO A 93 4.99 11.58 -0.62
N LEU A 94 5.93 11.17 0.24
CA LEU A 94 6.54 12.04 1.26
C LEU A 94 7.62 12.96 0.66
N SER A 95 8.33 12.48 -0.36
CA SER A 95 9.44 13.20 -1.00
C SER A 95 8.99 14.21 -2.05
N VAL A 96 7.79 14.08 -2.61
CA VAL A 96 7.33 14.92 -3.72
C VAL A 96 6.88 16.31 -3.27
N GLY A 97 7.26 17.32 -4.05
CA GLY A 97 6.93 18.74 -3.83
C GLY A 97 5.92 19.30 -4.84
N SER A 98 5.28 18.45 -5.65
CA SER A 98 4.32 18.90 -6.68
C SER A 98 3.12 17.98 -6.77
N TYR A 99 1.94 18.57 -7.00
CA TYR A 99 0.66 17.86 -7.08
C TYR A 99 0.60 16.74 -8.14
N PRO A 100 1.06 16.95 -9.39
CA PRO A 100 1.01 15.87 -10.40
C PRO A 100 1.91 14.69 -10.03
N LEU A 101 3.06 14.98 -9.42
CA LEU A 101 4.00 13.97 -8.92
C LEU A 101 3.41 13.19 -7.74
N LEU A 102 2.61 13.84 -6.89
CA LEU A 102 1.86 13.15 -5.83
C LEU A 102 0.85 12.17 -6.41
N CYS A 103 0.08 12.56 -7.43
CA CYS A 103 -0.87 11.65 -8.09
C CYS A 103 -0.17 10.45 -8.75
N ALA A 104 0.96 10.68 -9.43
CA ALA A 104 1.74 9.62 -10.02
C ALA A 104 2.35 8.69 -8.96
N ALA A 105 2.89 9.24 -7.88
CA ALA A 105 3.43 8.46 -6.76
C ALA A 105 2.35 7.61 -6.10
N LEU A 106 1.14 8.16 -5.89
CA LEU A 106 0.02 7.43 -5.32
C LEU A 106 -0.52 6.34 -6.26
N TYR A 107 -0.56 6.60 -7.56
CA TYR A 107 -0.89 5.56 -8.54
C TYR A 107 0.09 4.40 -8.47
N VAL A 108 1.40 4.69 -8.38
CA VAL A 108 2.45 3.66 -8.21
C VAL A 108 2.36 2.95 -6.86
N CYS A 109 2.00 3.64 -5.78
CA CYS A 109 1.74 2.99 -4.49
C CYS A 109 0.52 2.06 -4.52
N GLY A 110 -0.45 2.34 -5.40
CA GLY A 110 -1.64 1.51 -5.57
C GLY A 110 -1.40 0.24 -6.39
N LEU A 111 -0.38 0.24 -7.25
CA LEU A 111 0.07 -0.88 -8.08
C LEU A 111 0.77 -1.96 -7.22
#